data_AF-A0A9D9LNP9-F1
#
_entry.id   AF-A0A9D9LNP9-F1
#
_cell.length_a   1.000
_cell.length_b   1.000
_cell.length_c   1.000
_cell.angle_alpha   90.00
_cell.angle_beta   90.00
_cell.angle_gamma   90.00
#
_symmetry.space_group_name_H-M   'P 1'
#
loop_
_entity.id
_entity.type
_entity.pdbx_description
1 polymer ?
#
loop_
_entity_poly.entity_id
_entity_poly.type
_entity_poly.pdbx_seq_one_letter_code
_entity_poly.pdbx_strand_id
1 'polypeptide(L)'
;EIDSVATDEAVAAGLVRGDRLVALNGEEVRYFDEYKQLLPTLAGQSVKLGIERDSANVVVAREVEITLADDGTIGVLARNPFEVRTRHYSFFESIPAGLRLTGEEISGYWKQIKTIVVPESKLYEELGGFLSIGNVFPDEWDWERFWRTTALLSVILAVMNILPIPALDGGHVLFLLWEVITRRKPSDKFLEYAQMFGLVVLFALLLYANGNDIYRLFIK
;
A
#
# COMPACT_ATOMS: atom_id res chain seq x y z
N GLU A 1 -6.93 22.84 2.95
CA GLU A 1 -6.54 23.72 1.83
C GLU A 1 -6.45 22.85 0.58
N ILE A 2 -6.87 23.37 -0.58
CA ILE A 2 -6.81 22.69 -1.87
C ILE A 2 -5.40 22.87 -2.46
N ASP A 3 -4.74 21.77 -2.82
CA ASP A 3 -3.45 21.81 -3.52
C ASP A 3 -3.63 21.80 -5.04
N SER A 4 -4.56 21.00 -5.56
CA SER A 4 -4.90 20.99 -6.98
C SER A 4 -6.36 20.60 -7.21
N VAL A 5 -6.89 21.02 -8.35
CA VAL A 5 -8.25 20.74 -8.81
C VAL A 5 -8.15 19.76 -9.97
N ALA A 6 -8.89 18.65 -9.89
CA ALA A 6 -8.71 17.50 -10.78
C ALA A 6 -9.88 17.24 -11.73
N THR A 7 -11.05 17.84 -11.48
CA THR A 7 -12.26 17.63 -12.29
C THR A 7 -12.81 18.92 -12.89
N ASP A 8 -13.49 18.80 -14.03
CA ASP A 8 -14.11 19.94 -14.71
C ASP A 8 -15.25 20.54 -13.88
N GLU A 9 -15.97 19.74 -13.10
CA GLU A 9 -17.02 20.19 -12.19
C GLU A 9 -16.47 21.10 -11.10
N ALA A 10 -15.32 20.74 -10.52
CA ALA A 10 -14.65 21.54 -9.50
C ALA A 10 -14.09 22.85 -10.08
N VAL A 11 -13.59 22.81 -11.32
CA VAL A 11 -13.17 24.01 -12.06
C VAL A 11 -14.38 24.90 -12.39
N ALA A 12 -15.49 24.32 -12.84
CA ALA A 12 -16.73 25.03 -13.17
C ALA A 12 -17.37 25.67 -11.93
N ALA A 13 -17.25 25.02 -10.76
CA ALA A 13 -17.62 25.57 -9.47
C ALA A 13 -16.70 26.75 -9.04
N GLY A 14 -15.58 26.96 -9.72
CA GLY A 14 -14.66 28.07 -9.46
C GLY A 14 -13.69 27.82 -8.30
N LEU A 15 -13.50 26.56 -7.90
CA LEU A 15 -12.48 26.16 -6.94
C LEU A 15 -11.09 26.35 -7.54
N VAL A 16 -10.15 26.83 -6.72
CA VAL A 16 -8.76 27.02 -7.13
C VAL A 16 -7.79 26.52 -6.07
N ARG A 17 -6.54 26.29 -6.48
CA ARG A 17 -5.43 26.02 -5.56
C ARG A 17 -5.32 27.14 -4.52
N GLY A 18 -5.20 26.76 -3.25
CA GLY A 18 -5.13 27.69 -2.12
C GLY A 18 -6.47 27.93 -1.41
N ASP A 19 -7.59 27.50 -1.98
CA ASP A 19 -8.88 27.59 -1.31
C ASP A 19 -8.92 26.70 -0.05
N ARG A 20 -9.41 27.25 1.05
CA ARG A 20 -9.63 26.52 2.29
C ARG A 20 -11.12 26.25 2.48
N LEU A 21 -11.49 24.97 2.45
CA LEU A 21 -12.83 24.52 2.81
C LEU A 21 -13.04 24.71 4.31
N VAL A 22 -14.13 25.38 4.69
CA VAL A 22 -14.47 25.71 6.07
C VAL A 22 -15.92 25.35 6.44
N ALA A 23 -16.80 25.15 5.46
CA ALA A 23 -18.17 24.74 5.70
C ALA A 23 -18.70 23.81 4.60
N LEU A 24 -19.72 23.04 4.94
CA LEU A 24 -20.49 22.17 4.05
C LEU A 24 -21.98 22.35 4.37
N ASN A 25 -22.78 22.75 3.40
CA ASN A 25 -24.22 23.02 3.53
C ASN A 25 -24.59 23.98 4.68
N GLY A 26 -23.71 24.95 4.97
CA GLY A 26 -23.89 25.93 6.04
C GLY A 26 -23.45 25.45 7.43
N GLU A 27 -23.03 24.19 7.58
CA GLU A 27 -22.40 23.69 8.80
C GLU A 27 -20.88 23.86 8.72
N GLU A 28 -20.28 24.37 9.80
CA GLU A 28 -18.83 24.55 9.90
C GLU A 28 -18.13 23.19 10.02
N VAL A 29 -17.20 22.91 9.11
CA VAL A 29 -16.42 21.66 9.09
C VAL A 29 -14.95 22.03 9.04
N ARG A 30 -14.20 21.66 10.09
CA ARG A 30 -12.84 22.18 10.31
C ARG A 30 -11.77 21.19 9.91
N TYR A 31 -12.06 19.89 9.99
CA TYR A 31 -11.08 18.85 9.82
C TYR A 31 -11.33 18.02 8.57
N PHE A 32 -10.24 17.55 7.97
CA PHE A 32 -10.29 16.83 6.70
C PHE A 32 -10.96 15.46 6.80
N ASP A 33 -10.84 14.80 7.95
CA ASP A 33 -11.49 13.52 8.24
C ASP A 33 -13.01 13.65 8.36
N GLU A 34 -13.54 14.79 8.80
CA GLU A 34 -14.99 15.06 8.80
C GLU A 34 -15.53 15.10 7.36
N TYR A 35 -14.84 15.81 6.45
CA TYR A 35 -15.19 15.82 5.03
C TYR A 35 -15.15 14.42 4.40
N LYS A 36 -14.15 13.60 4.75
CA LYS A 36 -14.05 12.22 4.28
C LYS A 36 -15.21 11.33 4.72
N GLN A 37 -15.85 11.64 5.85
CA GLN A 37 -17.00 10.90 6.35
C GLN A 37 -18.32 11.42 5.74
N LEU A 38 -18.45 12.74 5.58
CA LEU A 38 -19.70 13.38 5.15
C LEU A 38 -19.93 13.33 3.64
N LEU A 39 -18.91 13.60 2.82
CA LEU A 39 -19.09 13.73 1.37
C LEU A 39 -19.62 12.44 0.68
N PRO A 40 -19.17 11.22 1.05
CA PRO A 40 -19.73 9.98 0.51
C PRO A 40 -21.24 9.81 0.75
N THR A 41 -21.77 10.37 1.85
CA THR A 41 -23.20 10.30 2.18
C THR A 41 -24.07 11.22 1.30
N LEU A 42 -23.44 12.14 0.58
CA LEU A 42 -24.09 13.14 -0.27
C LEU A 42 -23.81 12.89 -1.77
N ALA A 43 -23.33 11.68 -2.12
CA ALA A 43 -22.99 11.33 -3.50
C ALA A 43 -24.11 11.65 -4.49
N GLY A 44 -23.75 12.25 -5.62
CA GLY A 44 -24.68 12.69 -6.67
C GLY A 44 -25.57 13.90 -6.32
N GLN A 45 -25.43 14.48 -5.13
CA GLN A 45 -26.21 15.66 -4.71
C GLN A 45 -25.44 16.97 -4.95
N SER A 46 -26.19 18.06 -5.15
CA SER A 46 -25.65 19.42 -5.14
C SER A 46 -25.42 19.86 -3.69
N VAL A 47 -24.19 20.26 -3.37
CA VAL A 47 -23.79 20.72 -2.04
C VAL A 47 -23.22 22.14 -2.10
N LYS A 48 -23.38 22.88 -1.01
CA LYS A 48 -22.77 24.21 -0.85
C LYS A 48 -21.50 24.10 -0.03
N LEU A 49 -20.38 24.50 -0.60
CA LEU A 49 -19.09 24.55 0.04
C LEU A 49 -18.78 25.98 0.47
N GLY A 50 -18.53 26.18 1.76
CA GLY A 50 -17.92 27.40 2.25
C GLY A 50 -16.41 27.34 2.05
N ILE A 51 -15.88 28.29 1.29
CA ILE A 51 -14.45 28.43 1.03
C ILE A 51 -13.91 29.77 1.55
N GLU A 52 -12.71 29.75 2.10
CA GLU A 52 -11.89 30.92 2.38
C GLU A 52 -10.77 30.99 1.35
N ARG A 53 -10.70 32.10 0.63
CA ARG A 53 -9.63 32.38 -0.34
C ARG A 53 -8.82 33.58 0.12
N ASP A 54 -7.51 33.40 0.26
CA ASP A 54 -6.60 34.53 0.46
C ASP A 54 -6.35 35.22 -0.89
N SER A 55 -6.78 36.47 -1.01
CA SER A 55 -6.54 37.32 -2.17
C SER A 55 -5.89 38.62 -1.71
N ALA A 56 -4.57 38.72 -1.92
CA ALA A 56 -3.77 39.89 -1.56
C ALA A 56 -3.81 40.27 -0.07
N ASN A 57 -3.63 39.29 0.83
CA ASN A 57 -3.68 39.43 2.29
C ASN A 57 -5.07 39.77 2.86
N VAL A 58 -6.13 39.51 2.08
CA VAL A 58 -7.52 39.60 2.54
C VAL A 58 -8.16 38.24 2.35
N VAL A 59 -8.59 37.63 3.45
CA VAL A 59 -9.36 36.38 3.43
C VAL A 59 -10.79 36.70 3.04
N VAL A 60 -11.24 36.17 1.90
CA VAL A 60 -12.61 36.32 1.42
C VAL A 60 -13.33 34.98 1.57
N ALA A 61 -14.38 34.96 2.40
CA ALA A 61 -15.29 33.82 2.50
C ALA A 61 -16.28 33.86 1.33
N ARG A 62 -16.50 32.72 0.67
CA ARG A 62 -17.48 32.55 -0.41
C ARG A 62 -18.18 31.21 -0.28
N GLU A 63 -19.42 31.15 -0.72
CA GLU A 63 -20.12 29.89 -0.92
C GLU A 63 -20.07 29.51 -2.40
N VAL A 64 -19.76 28.25 -2.66
CA VAL A 64 -19.71 27.66 -3.99
C VAL A 64 -20.63 26.45 -4.01
N GLU A 65 -21.46 26.35 -5.04
CA GLU A 65 -22.31 25.18 -5.23
C GLU A 65 -21.64 24.21 -6.20
N ILE A 66 -21.57 22.93 -5.82
CA ILE A 66 -20.99 21.87 -6.64
C ILE A 66 -21.82 20.60 -6.53
N THR A 67 -22.02 19.93 -7.66
CA THR A 67 -22.59 18.58 -7.69
C THR A 67 -21.47 17.57 -7.43
N LEU A 68 -21.64 16.75 -6.39
CA LEU A 68 -20.69 15.68 -6.09
C LEU A 68 -20.76 14.57 -7.13
N ALA A 69 -19.61 13.95 -7.40
CA ALA A 69 -19.56 12.75 -8.23
C ALA A 69 -20.31 11.57 -7.57
N ASP A 70 -20.55 10.51 -8.33
CA ASP A 70 -21.26 9.30 -7.86
C ASP A 70 -20.52 8.59 -6.71
N ASP A 71 -19.22 8.83 -6.56
CA ASP A 71 -18.39 8.34 -5.45
C ASP A 71 -18.35 9.30 -4.25
N GLY A 72 -19.11 10.40 -4.31
CA GLY A 72 -19.17 11.43 -3.28
C GLY A 72 -17.91 12.30 -3.20
N THR A 73 -17.14 12.41 -4.27
CA THR A 73 -15.97 13.31 -4.29
C THR A 73 -16.29 14.68 -4.89
N ILE A 74 -15.54 15.69 -4.43
CA ILE A 74 -15.59 17.07 -4.95
C ILE A 74 -14.64 17.24 -6.15
N GLY A 75 -13.68 16.32 -6.35
CA GLY A 75 -12.69 16.43 -7.43
C GLY A 75 -11.51 17.37 -7.13
N VAL A 76 -11.14 17.52 -5.84
CA VAL A 76 -9.98 18.30 -5.41
C VAL A 76 -9.01 17.44 -4.60
N LEU A 77 -7.73 17.77 -4.70
CA LEU A 77 -6.66 17.17 -3.90
C LEU A 77 -6.37 18.10 -2.72
N ALA A 78 -6.55 17.58 -1.51
CA ALA A 78 -6.21 18.31 -0.29
C ALA A 78 -4.69 18.42 -0.14
N ARG A 79 -4.20 19.62 0.19
CA ARG A 79 -2.80 19.82 0.56
C ARG A 79 -2.49 18.99 1.79
N ASN A 80 -1.43 18.19 1.72
CA ASN A 80 -0.90 17.49 2.87
C ASN A 80 -0.24 18.52 3.81
N PRO A 81 -0.75 18.73 5.05
CA PRO A 81 -0.19 19.71 5.97
C PRO A 81 1.15 19.26 6.56
N PHE A 82 1.57 18.01 6.33
CA PHE A 82 2.83 17.49 6.83
C PHE A 82 3.96 17.82 5.85
N GLU A 83 4.97 18.56 6.33
CA GLU A 83 6.23 18.71 5.61
C GLU A 83 6.99 17.38 5.60
N VAL A 84 7.25 16.86 4.40
CA VAL A 84 8.11 15.69 4.23
C VAL A 84 9.53 16.09 4.62
N ARG A 85 10.01 15.59 5.77
CA ARG A 85 11.39 15.83 6.22
C ARG A 85 12.30 14.70 5.76
N THR A 86 13.17 15.00 4.80
CA THR A 86 14.25 14.10 4.41
C THR A 86 15.38 14.19 5.44
N ARG A 87 15.71 13.06 6.08
CA ARG A 87 16.90 12.95 6.93
C ARG A 87 18.04 12.32 6.14
N HIS A 88 19.13 13.05 5.99
CA HIS A 88 20.37 12.51 5.44
C HIS A 88 21.20 11.90 6.56
N TYR A 89 21.53 10.62 6.44
CA TYR A 89 22.42 9.93 7.36
C TYR A 89 23.85 10.01 6.85
N SER A 90 24.81 10.23 7.73
CA SER A 90 26.22 10.01 7.41
C SER A 90 26.50 8.51 7.21
N PHE A 91 27.67 8.17 6.65
CA PHE A 91 28.05 6.79 6.34
C PHE A 91 27.96 5.84 7.55
N PHE A 92 28.34 6.30 8.75
CA PHE A 92 28.29 5.47 9.94
C PHE A 92 26.91 5.47 10.61
N GLU A 93 26.12 6.53 10.45
CA GLU A 93 24.74 6.59 10.94
C GLU A 93 23.79 5.76 10.07
N SER A 94 24.11 5.56 8.78
CA SER A 94 23.28 4.79 7.86
C SER A 94 23.27 3.30 8.20
N ILE A 95 24.30 2.77 8.85
CA ILE A 95 24.36 1.35 9.28
C ILE A 95 23.26 1.02 10.31
N PRO A 96 23.22 1.67 11.50
CA PRO A 96 22.16 1.40 12.47
C PRO A 96 20.78 1.83 11.95
N ALA A 97 20.70 2.91 11.15
CA ALA A 97 19.45 3.32 10.54
C ALA A 97 18.91 2.27 9.55
N GLY A 98 19.80 1.67 8.75
CA GLY A 98 19.50 0.60 7.82
C GLY A 98 19.02 -0.66 8.53
N LEU A 99 19.70 -1.09 9.61
CA LEU A 99 19.26 -2.22 10.42
C LEU A 99 17.86 -2.02 11.02
N ARG A 100 17.59 -0.80 11.51
CA ARG A 100 16.25 -0.43 11.99
C ARG A 100 15.22 -0.50 10.88
N LEU A 101 15.51 0.09 9.72
CA LEU A 101 14.62 0.08 8.56
C LEU A 101 14.33 -1.36 8.11
N THR A 102 15.35 -2.22 8.03
CA THR A 102 15.17 -3.64 7.71
C THR A 102 14.26 -4.33 8.73
N GLY A 103 14.40 -4.07 10.02
CA GLY A 103 13.52 -4.62 11.05
C GLY A 103 12.06 -4.14 10.91
N GLU A 104 11.87 -2.87 10.58
CA GLU A 104 10.54 -2.30 10.30
C GLU A 104 9.91 -2.94 9.06
N GLU A 105 10.66 -3.11 7.98
CA GLU A 105 10.21 -3.77 6.75
C GLU A 105 9.87 -5.25 6.98
N ILE A 106 10.70 -6.00 7.73
CA ILE A 106 10.40 -7.39 8.12
C ILE A 106 9.09 -7.46 8.91
N SER A 107 8.90 -6.57 9.89
CA SER A 107 7.68 -6.51 10.70
C SER A 107 6.44 -6.17 9.86
N GLY A 108 6.58 -5.20 8.95
CA GLY A 108 5.54 -4.81 7.99
C GLY A 108 5.14 -5.98 7.09
N TYR A 109 6.13 -6.67 6.54
CA TYR A 109 5.90 -7.83 5.67
C TYR A 109 5.25 -8.99 6.42
N TRP A 110 5.64 -9.25 7.69
CA TRP A 110 4.96 -10.25 8.53
C TRP A 110 3.48 -9.93 8.75
N LYS A 111 3.14 -8.64 8.95
CA LYS A 111 1.74 -8.20 9.03
C LYS A 111 1.00 -8.44 7.71
N GLN A 112 1.63 -8.17 6.57
CA GLN A 112 1.04 -8.43 5.25
C GLN A 112 0.76 -9.92 5.05
N ILE A 113 1.71 -10.81 5.35
CA ILE A 113 1.49 -12.26 5.30
C ILE A 113 0.30 -12.67 6.16
N LYS A 114 0.20 -12.14 7.39
CA LYS A 114 -0.94 -12.42 8.28
C LYS A 114 -2.27 -11.98 7.65
N THR A 115 -2.28 -10.86 6.94
CA THR A 115 -3.48 -10.34 6.26
C THR A 115 -3.85 -11.17 5.02
N ILE A 116 -2.89 -11.72 4.28
CA ILE A 116 -3.15 -12.62 3.13
C ILE A 116 -3.93 -13.87 3.57
N VAL A 117 -3.65 -14.37 4.78
CA VAL A 117 -4.36 -15.52 5.35
C VAL A 117 -5.81 -15.17 5.75
N VAL A 118 -6.15 -13.87 5.86
CA VAL A 118 -7.50 -13.39 6.14
C VAL A 118 -8.26 -13.14 4.81
N PRO A 119 -9.30 -13.93 4.49
CA PRO A 119 -9.97 -13.91 3.17
C PRO A 119 -10.61 -12.57 2.78
N GLU A 120 -10.99 -11.75 3.77
CA GLU A 120 -11.69 -10.47 3.56
C GLU A 120 -10.82 -9.41 2.85
N SER A 121 -9.49 -9.58 2.85
CA SER A 121 -8.56 -8.58 2.32
C SER A 121 -8.42 -8.57 0.79
N LYS A 122 -8.88 -9.63 0.09
CA LYS A 122 -8.67 -9.86 -1.36
C LYS A 122 -7.20 -9.75 -1.83
N LEU A 123 -6.24 -9.67 -0.92
CA LEU A 123 -4.83 -9.40 -1.23
C LEU A 123 -4.16 -10.57 -1.98
N TYR A 124 -4.76 -11.76 -1.97
CA TYR A 124 -4.34 -12.88 -2.80
C TYR A 124 -4.50 -12.59 -4.32
N GLU A 125 -5.38 -11.67 -4.71
CA GLU A 125 -5.58 -11.22 -6.10
C GLU A 125 -4.45 -10.28 -6.58
N GLU A 126 -3.74 -9.67 -5.61
CA GLU A 126 -2.57 -8.81 -5.83
C GLU A 126 -1.25 -9.60 -5.86
N LEU A 127 -1.29 -10.93 -5.65
CA LEU A 127 -0.15 -11.80 -5.87
C LEU A 127 0.20 -11.82 -7.36
N GLY A 128 1.17 -10.99 -7.71
CA GLY A 128 1.74 -10.91 -9.04
C GLY A 128 2.86 -11.92 -9.26
N GLY A 129 2.97 -12.39 -10.50
CA GLY A 129 4.06 -13.25 -10.96
C GLY A 129 5.31 -12.45 -11.36
N PHE A 130 6.08 -12.98 -12.31
CA PHE A 130 7.33 -12.35 -12.74
C PHE A 130 7.15 -10.98 -13.41
N LEU A 131 6.04 -10.77 -14.13
CA LEU A 131 5.78 -9.50 -14.81
C LEU A 131 5.46 -8.40 -13.80
N SER A 132 4.64 -8.72 -12.80
CA SER A 132 4.34 -7.80 -11.71
C SER A 132 5.60 -7.41 -10.93
N ILE A 133 6.53 -8.34 -10.69
CA ILE A 133 7.84 -8.03 -10.07
C ILE A 133 8.69 -7.11 -10.96
N GLY A 134 8.69 -7.35 -12.27
CA GLY A 134 9.40 -6.48 -13.23
C GLY A 134 8.91 -5.04 -13.20
N ASN A 135 7.60 -4.84 -13.08
CA ASN A 135 6.96 -3.52 -13.02
C ASN A 135 7.18 -2.77 -11.68
N VAL A 136 7.84 -3.38 -10.69
CA VAL A 136 8.20 -2.69 -9.44
C VAL A 136 9.37 -1.72 -9.67
N PHE A 137 10.18 -1.95 -10.71
CA PHE A 137 11.27 -1.03 -11.06
C PHE A 137 10.74 0.15 -11.89
N PRO A 138 11.18 1.38 -11.61
CA PRO A 138 10.79 2.55 -12.38
C PRO A 138 11.34 2.51 -13.81
N ASP A 139 10.62 3.14 -14.74
CA ASP A 139 11.06 3.29 -16.15
C ASP A 139 12.35 4.11 -16.29
N GLU A 140 12.57 5.04 -15.35
CA GLU A 140 13.76 5.88 -15.26
C GLU A 140 14.75 5.35 -14.22
N TRP A 141 16.04 5.53 -14.50
CA TRP A 141 17.11 5.11 -13.61
C TRP A 141 17.17 5.98 -12.34
N ASP A 142 16.94 5.36 -11.18
CA ASP A 142 17.06 5.97 -9.86
C ASP A 142 17.82 5.02 -8.91
N TRP A 143 18.98 5.46 -8.43
CA TRP A 143 19.84 4.67 -7.55
C TRP A 143 19.20 4.37 -6.19
N GLU A 144 18.50 5.34 -5.61
CA GLU A 144 17.85 5.15 -4.30
C GLU A 144 16.76 4.09 -4.42
N ARG A 145 15.89 4.23 -5.44
CA ARG A 145 14.81 3.28 -5.71
C ARG A 145 15.35 1.90 -6.04
N PHE A 146 16.39 1.81 -6.87
CA PHE A 146 17.02 0.53 -7.20
C PHE A 146 17.44 -0.21 -5.94
N TRP A 147 18.25 0.42 -5.07
CA TRP A 147 18.72 -0.21 -3.84
C TRP A 147 17.58 -0.50 -2.85
N ARG A 148 16.57 0.37 -2.77
CA ARG A 148 15.40 0.16 -1.94
C ARG A 148 14.58 -1.06 -2.40
N THR A 149 14.34 -1.18 -3.70
CA THR A 149 13.63 -2.34 -4.27
C THR A 149 14.44 -3.63 -4.13
N THR A 150 15.76 -3.58 -4.38
CA THR A 150 16.63 -4.75 -4.15
C THR A 150 16.62 -5.18 -2.69
N ALA A 151 16.67 -4.23 -1.74
CA ALA A 151 16.57 -4.52 -0.32
C ALA A 151 15.21 -5.12 0.06
N LEU A 152 14.11 -4.58 -0.49
CA LEU A 152 12.76 -5.11 -0.31
C LEU A 152 12.65 -6.56 -0.80
N LEU A 153 13.09 -6.85 -2.03
CA LEU A 153 13.11 -8.21 -2.58
C LEU A 153 13.97 -9.15 -1.73
N SER A 154 15.11 -8.68 -1.21
CA SER A 154 15.96 -9.47 -0.31
C SER A 154 15.25 -9.80 1.00
N VAL A 155 14.52 -8.85 1.59
CA VAL A 155 13.71 -9.06 2.80
C VAL A 155 12.59 -10.06 2.51
N ILE A 156 11.89 -9.93 1.38
CA ILE A 156 10.84 -10.86 0.96
C ILE A 156 11.39 -12.28 0.86
N LEU A 157 12.52 -12.47 0.16
CA LEU A 157 13.17 -13.78 0.03
C LEU A 157 13.56 -14.35 1.40
N ALA A 158 14.16 -13.54 2.27
CA ALA A 158 14.54 -13.97 3.61
C ALA A 158 13.32 -14.41 4.45
N VAL A 159 12.24 -13.64 4.46
CA VAL A 159 11.03 -13.99 5.22
C VAL A 159 10.36 -15.22 4.64
N MET A 160 10.21 -15.30 3.31
CA MET A 160 9.60 -16.45 2.64
C MET A 160 10.39 -17.74 2.90
N ASN A 161 11.73 -17.68 2.92
CA ASN A 161 12.56 -18.83 3.25
C ASN A 161 12.47 -19.25 4.73
N ILE A 162 12.10 -18.35 5.64
CA ILE A 162 11.90 -18.69 7.07
C ILE A 162 10.52 -19.32 7.31
N LEU A 163 9.55 -19.15 6.41
CA LEU A 163 8.22 -19.73 6.59
C LEU A 163 8.27 -21.26 6.67
N PRO A 164 7.42 -21.89 7.51
CA PRO A 164 7.37 -23.33 7.70
C PRO A 164 6.68 -24.05 6.53
N ILE A 165 7.11 -23.76 5.30
CA ILE A 165 6.62 -24.40 4.09
C ILE A 165 7.56 -25.58 3.77
N PRO A 166 7.04 -26.81 3.70
CA PRO A 166 7.83 -27.95 3.24
C PRO A 166 8.47 -27.68 1.87
N ALA A 167 9.68 -28.19 1.64
CA ALA A 167 10.54 -27.89 0.47
C ALA A 167 11.32 -26.56 0.50
N LEU A 168 11.01 -25.61 1.39
CA LEU A 168 11.86 -24.43 1.67
C LEU A 168 12.74 -24.64 2.91
N ASP A 169 13.72 -23.75 3.10
CA ASP A 169 14.67 -23.79 4.22
C ASP A 169 13.97 -23.80 5.59
N GLY A 170 12.92 -23.00 5.76
CA GLY A 170 12.12 -22.91 6.98
C GLY A 170 11.35 -24.19 7.32
N GLY A 171 10.95 -24.96 6.31
CA GLY A 171 10.37 -26.29 6.49
C GLY A 171 11.39 -27.27 7.10
N HIS A 172 12.64 -27.23 6.66
CA HIS A 172 13.72 -28.03 7.23
C HIS A 172 14.03 -27.60 8.67
N VAL A 173 14.09 -26.29 8.92
CA VAL A 173 14.24 -25.74 10.27
C VAL A 173 13.12 -26.24 11.19
N LEU A 174 11.87 -26.27 10.73
CA LEU A 174 10.75 -26.80 11.51
C LEU A 174 10.95 -28.28 11.88
N PHE A 175 11.40 -29.11 10.94
CA PHE A 175 11.65 -30.53 11.20
C PHE A 175 12.80 -30.74 12.19
N LEU A 176 13.87 -29.93 12.09
CA LEU A 176 14.97 -29.95 13.04
C LEU A 176 14.53 -29.49 14.44
N LEU A 177 13.72 -28.43 14.53
CA LEU A 177 13.14 -27.97 15.79
C LEU A 177 12.26 -29.05 16.43
N TRP A 178 11.44 -29.72 15.62
CA TRP A 178 10.64 -30.85 16.07
C TRP A 178 11.52 -31.99 16.62
N GLU A 179 12.60 -32.34 15.92
CA GLU A 179 13.54 -33.38 16.34
C GLU A 179 14.24 -33.00 17.65
N VAL A 180 14.65 -31.74 17.83
CA VAL A 180 15.25 -31.25 19.08
C VAL A 180 14.28 -31.37 20.26
N ILE A 181 13.00 -31.01 20.06
CA ILE A 181 11.97 -31.06 21.10
C ILE A 181 11.60 -32.51 21.43
N THR A 182 11.34 -33.33 20.42
CA THR A 182 10.84 -34.71 20.60
C THR A 182 11.93 -35.76 20.76
N ARG A 183 13.20 -35.38 20.51
CA ARG A 183 14.37 -36.26 20.44
C ARG A 183 14.19 -37.45 19.49
N ARG A 184 13.29 -37.33 18.51
CA ARG A 184 12.96 -38.38 17.55
C ARG A 184 12.94 -37.77 16.15
N LYS A 185 13.71 -38.36 15.25
CA LYS A 185 13.68 -37.99 13.84
C LYS A 185 12.29 -38.28 13.26
N PRO A 186 11.66 -37.32 12.55
CA PRO A 186 10.49 -37.60 11.71
C PRO A 186 10.79 -38.76 10.75
N SER A 187 9.78 -39.57 10.43
CA SER A 187 10.00 -40.70 9.52
C SER A 187 10.40 -40.20 8.12
N ASP A 188 11.33 -40.90 7.46
CA ASP A 188 11.84 -40.48 6.15
C ASP A 188 10.70 -40.38 5.12
N LYS A 189 9.70 -41.28 5.20
CA LYS A 189 8.48 -41.20 4.37
C LYS A 189 7.66 -39.94 4.63
N PHE A 190 7.52 -39.51 5.88
CA PHE A 190 6.79 -38.28 6.19
C PHE A 190 7.51 -37.06 5.63
N LEU A 191 8.84 -37.00 5.75
CA LEU A 191 9.64 -35.92 5.17
C LEU A 191 9.50 -35.87 3.64
N GLU A 192 9.55 -37.02 2.97
CA GLU A 192 9.37 -37.13 1.52
C GLU A 192 7.97 -36.64 1.09
N TYR A 193 6.91 -37.10 1.76
CA TYR A 193 5.54 -36.66 1.47
C TYR A 193 5.35 -35.16 1.73
N ALA A 194 5.88 -34.65 2.84
CA ALA A 194 5.80 -33.23 3.16
C ALA A 194 6.52 -32.39 2.10
N GLN A 195 7.74 -32.77 1.70
CA GLN A 195 8.50 -32.07 0.67
C GLN A 195 7.79 -32.10 -0.69
N MET A 196 7.27 -33.25 -1.11
CA MET A 196 6.50 -33.37 -2.34
C MET A 196 5.23 -32.52 -2.31
N PHE A 197 4.50 -32.52 -1.20
CA PHE A 197 3.33 -31.67 -1.01
C PHE A 197 3.70 -30.19 -1.13
N GLY A 198 4.75 -29.75 -0.43
CA GLY A 198 5.24 -28.38 -0.50
C GLY A 198 5.63 -27.96 -1.91
N LEU A 199 6.34 -28.82 -2.65
CA LEU A 199 6.72 -28.59 -4.04
C LEU A 199 5.49 -28.42 -4.94
N VAL A 200 4.49 -29.30 -4.81
CA VAL A 200 3.24 -29.21 -5.59
C VAL A 200 2.50 -27.89 -5.30
N VAL A 201 2.40 -27.50 -4.03
CA VAL A 201 1.77 -26.22 -3.64
C VAL A 201 2.54 -25.04 -4.22
N LEU A 202 3.87 -25.04 -4.14
CA LEU A 202 4.71 -23.98 -4.71
C LEU A 202 4.52 -23.85 -6.23
N PHE A 203 4.51 -24.96 -6.96
CA PHE A 203 4.25 -24.94 -8.40
C PHE A 203 2.83 -24.47 -8.72
N ALA A 204 1.83 -24.89 -7.95
CA ALA A 204 0.46 -24.42 -8.13
C ALA A 204 0.35 -22.90 -7.96
N LEU A 205 0.99 -22.35 -6.92
CA LEU A 205 1.05 -20.90 -6.69
C LEU A 205 1.81 -20.17 -7.78
N LEU A 206 2.93 -20.72 -8.25
CA LEU A 206 3.71 -20.15 -9.35
C LEU A 206 2.88 -20.08 -10.64
N LEU A 207 2.19 -21.17 -11.00
CA LEU A 207 1.30 -21.21 -12.15
C LEU A 207 0.13 -20.23 -11.99
N TYR A 208 -0.46 -20.14 -10.79
CA TYR A 208 -1.52 -19.20 -10.49
C TYR A 208 -1.07 -17.73 -10.64
N ALA A 209 0.05 -17.35 -10.04
CA ALA A 209 0.57 -15.98 -10.09
C ALA A 209 0.94 -15.56 -11.52
N ASN A 210 1.61 -16.45 -12.27
CA ASN A 210 1.92 -16.19 -13.68
C ASN A 210 0.67 -16.16 -14.56
N GLY A 211 -0.32 -17.01 -14.28
CA GLY A 211 -1.62 -16.98 -14.95
C GLY A 211 -2.37 -15.67 -14.70
N ASN A 212 -2.32 -15.15 -13.47
CA ASN A 212 -2.89 -13.86 -13.09
C ASN A 212 -2.22 -12.70 -13.83
N ASP A 213 -0.89 -12.73 -13.97
CA ASP A 213 -0.15 -11.75 -14.76
C ASP A 213 -0.59 -11.77 -16.24
N ILE A 214 -0.69 -12.94 -16.86
CA ILE A 214 -1.13 -13.08 -18.26
C ILE A 214 -2.58 -12.60 -18.42
N TYR A 215 -3.47 -12.98 -17.51
CA TYR A 215 -4.86 -12.53 -17.51
C TYR A 215 -4.95 -11.00 -17.44
N ARG A 216 -4.16 -10.39 -16.55
CA ARG A 216 -4.10 -8.93 -16.38
C ARG A 216 -3.51 -8.19 -17.57
N LEU A 217 -2.61 -8.81 -18.35
CA LEU A 217 -2.02 -8.19 -19.53
C LEU A 217 -2.89 -8.26 -20.79
N PHE A 218 -3.66 -9.34 -20.96
CA PHE A 218 -4.36 -9.60 -22.22
C PHE A 218 -5.89 -9.47 -22.14
N ILE A 219 -6.48 -9.62 -20.95
CA ILE A 219 -7.94 -9.66 -20.80
C ILE A 219 -8.48 -8.45 -20.04
N LYS A 220 -7.73 -7.96 -19.05
CA LYS A 220 -8.06 -6.74 -18.30
C LYS A 220 -7.36 -5.54 -18.90
#